data_AF-A0AAU3G8E4-F1
#
_entry.id   AF-A0AAU3G8E4-F1
#
_cell.length_a   1.000
_cell.length_b   1.000
_cell.length_c   1.000
_cell.angle_alpha   90.00
_cell.angle_beta   90.00
_cell.angle_gamma   90.00
#
_symmetry.space_group_name_H-M   'P 1'
#
loop_
_entity.id
_entity.type
_entity.pdbx_description
1 polymer ?
#
loop_
_entity_poly.entity_id
_entity_poly.type
_entity_poly.pdbx_seq_one_letter_code
_entity_poly.pdbx_strand_id
1 'polypeptide(L)' 'MAQSLYLRVIRGNPTPEELAALITVLNARAASAARAAAASAAPAWVDGARSARRPAAPSSSPAAWRVSGWTG' A
#
# COMPACT_ATOMS: atom_id res chain seq x y z
N MET A 1 -10.75 -19.53 -11.07
CA MET A 1 -9.35 -19.97 -10.89
C MET A 1 -8.78 -19.20 -9.71
N ALA A 2 -8.48 -19.85 -8.58
CA ALA A 2 -7.85 -19.18 -7.44
C ALA A 2 -6.38 -18.90 -7.79
N GLN A 3 -5.92 -17.69 -7.53
CA GLN A 3 -4.54 -17.29 -7.77
C GLN A 3 -3.67 -17.87 -6.64
N SER A 4 -2.69 -18.72 -6.95
CA SER A 4 -1.75 -19.24 -5.96
C SER A 4 -0.78 -18.13 -5.53
N LEU A 5 -0.90 -17.67 -4.29
CA LEU A 5 0.02 -16.70 -3.70
C LEU A 5 1.26 -17.43 -3.18
N TYR A 6 2.45 -16.95 -3.55
CA TYR A 6 3.73 -17.49 -3.08
C TYR A 6 4.69 -16.36 -2.68
N LEU A 7 5.53 -16.63 -1.68
CA LEU A 7 6.65 -15.78 -1.30
C LEU A 7 7.93 -16.33 -1.94
N ARG A 8 8.68 -15.49 -2.66
CA ARG A 8 9.94 -15.89 -3.30
C ARG A 8 11.09 -15.03 -2.83
N VAL A 9 12.16 -15.67 -2.37
CA VAL A 9 13.45 -15.01 -2.13
C VAL A 9 14.18 -14.87 -3.46
N ILE A 10 14.43 -13.64 -3.88
CA ILE A 10 15.15 -13.36 -5.14
C ILE A 10 16.67 -13.35 -4.92
N ARG A 11 17.12 -12.93 -3.73
CA ARG A 11 18.54 -12.77 -3.39
C ARG A 11 18.77 -13.06 -1.91
N GLY A 12 19.93 -13.65 -1.60
CA GLY A 12 20.34 -14.01 -0.25
C GLY A 12 19.88 -15.43 0.14
N ASN A 13 20.33 -15.87 1.32
CA ASN A 13 19.91 -17.13 1.93
C ASN A 13 19.43 -16.83 3.35
N PRO A 14 18.14 -16.46 3.54
CA PRO A 14 17.64 -16.08 4.85
C PRO A 14 17.72 -17.27 5.79
N THR A 15 17.99 -16.99 7.06
CA THR A 15 18.00 -18.06 8.07
C THR A 15 16.56 -18.52 8.35
N PRO A 16 16.37 -19.73 8.92
CA PRO A 16 15.05 -20.20 9.32
C PRO A 16 14.33 -19.23 10.27
N GLU A 17 15.07 -18.57 11.14
CA GLU A 17 14.55 -17.60 12.12
C GLU A 17 14.01 -16.35 11.42
N GLU A 18 14.71 -15.85 10.41
CA GLU A 18 14.26 -14.69 9.62
C GLU A 18 12.99 -15.01 8.84
N LEU A 19 12.91 -16.21 8.24
CA LEU A 19 11.69 -16.67 7.58
C LEU A 19 10.53 -16.81 8.57
N ALA A 20 10.77 -17.36 9.76
CA ALA A 20 9.76 -17.48 10.81
C ALA A 20 9.25 -16.09 11.26
N ALA A 21 10.16 -15.13 11.44
CA ALA A 21 9.82 -13.76 11.79
C ALA A 21 8.97 -13.09 10.70
N LEU A 22 9.36 -13.25 9.43
CA LEU A 22 8.62 -12.70 8.29
C LEU A 22 7.20 -13.28 8.19
N ILE A 23 7.06 -14.61 8.28
CA ILE A 23 5.76 -15.28 8.24
C ILE A 23 4.88 -14.81 9.41
N THR A 24 5.45 -14.66 10.60
CA THR A 24 4.72 -14.15 11.77
C THR A 24 4.17 -12.74 11.53
N VAL A 25 4.97 -11.83 10.98
CA VAL A 25 4.53 -10.47 10.67
C VAL A 25 3.44 -10.45 9.60
N LEU A 26 3.58 -11.27 8.55
CA LEU A 26 2.58 -11.40 7.48
C LEU A 26 1.24 -11.88 8.03
N ASN A 27 1.24 -12.91 8.89
CA ASN A 27 0.05 -13.42 9.54
C ASN A 27 -0.59 -12.37 10.46
N ALA A 28 0.22 -11.66 11.25
CA ALA A 28 -0.28 -10.59 12.12
C ALA A 28 -0.95 -9.46 11.32
N ARG A 29 -0.35 -9.06 10.20
CA ARG A 29 -0.93 -8.06 9.29
C ARG A 29 -2.21 -8.55 8.63
N ALA A 30 -2.27 -9.81 8.18
CA ALA A 30 -3.47 -10.40 7.61
C ALA A 30 -4.62 -10.44 8.64
N ALA A 31 -4.33 -10.83 9.88
CA ALA A 31 -5.29 -10.82 10.97
C ALA A 31 -5.78 -9.40 11.31
N SER A 32 -4.87 -8.42 11.30
CA SER A 32 -5.22 -7.00 11.49
C SER A 32 -6.12 -6.48 10.37
N ALA A 33 -5.81 -6.80 9.11
CA ALA A 33 -6.63 -6.42 7.95
C ALA A 33 -8.03 -7.08 8.00
N ALA A 34 -8.11 -8.36 8.38
CA ALA A 34 -9.39 -9.06 8.56
C ALA A 34 -10.24 -8.42 9.67
N ARG A 35 -9.61 -8.05 10.80
CA ARG A 35 -10.28 -7.31 11.88
C ARG A 35 -10.77 -5.93 11.44
N ALA A 36 -9.95 -5.19 10.69
CA ALA A 36 -10.34 -3.89 10.14
C ALA A 36 -11.52 -4.02 9.15
N ALA A 37 -11.50 -5.04 8.28
CA ALA A 37 -12.60 -5.32 7.37
C ALA A 37 -13.90 -5.66 8.13
N ALA A 38 -13.82 -6.47 9.19
CA ALA A 38 -14.97 -6.79 10.03
C ALA A 38 -15.53 -5.57 10.79
N ALA A 39 -14.68 -4.63 11.18
CA ALA A 39 -15.09 -3.39 11.84
C ALA A 39 -15.66 -2.33 10.88
N SER A 40 -15.48 -2.50 9.57
CA SER A 40 -15.83 -1.48 8.58
C SER A 40 -17.17 -1.79 7.90
N ALA A 41 -18.28 -1.36 8.53
CA ALA A 41 -19.57 -1.23 7.85
C ALA A 41 -19.72 0.11 7.08
N ALA A 42 -18.69 0.97 7.07
CA ALA A 42 -18.71 2.22 6.32
C ALA A 42 -17.34 2.51 5.69
N PRO A 43 -17.25 2.86 4.40
CA PRO A 43 -15.98 3.25 3.83
C PRO A 43 -15.60 4.66 4.27
N ALA A 44 -14.54 4.78 5.07
CA ALA A 44 -13.88 6.06 5.36
C ALA A 44 -13.23 6.69 4.10
N TRP A 45 -13.17 5.96 2.99
CA TRP A 45 -12.62 6.42 1.72
C TRP A 45 -13.58 7.29 0.88
N VAL A 46 -14.86 7.40 1.24
CA VAL A 46 -15.84 8.21 0.47
C VAL A 46 -15.79 9.71 0.80
N ASP A 47 -15.03 10.15 1.81
CA ASP A 47 -14.90 11.59 2.12
C ASP A 47 -13.88 12.33 1.22
N GLY A 48 -13.41 11.68 0.14
CA GLY A 48 -12.63 12.33 -0.93
C GLY A 48 -13.37 13.50 -1.60
N ALA A 49 -14.70 13.52 -1.55
CA ALA A 49 -15.52 14.63 -2.01
C ALA A 49 -15.34 15.93 -1.20
N ARG A 50 -14.82 15.83 0.04
CA ARG A 50 -14.50 17.00 0.88
C ARG A 50 -13.11 17.56 0.55
N SER A 51 -12.15 16.71 0.17
CA SER A 51 -10.81 17.10 -0.24
C SER A 51 -10.76 17.80 -1.61
N ALA A 52 -11.72 17.53 -2.50
CA ALA A 52 -11.84 18.18 -3.80
C ALA A 52 -12.35 19.64 -3.74
N ARG A 53 -12.79 20.13 -2.57
CA ARG A 53 -13.32 21.49 -2.41
C ARG A 53 -12.26 22.57 -2.15
N ARG A 54 -11.03 22.41 -2.63
CA ARG A 54 -10.00 23.47 -2.58
C ARG A 54 -8.93 23.30 -3.68
N PRO A 55 -8.47 24.43 -4.25
CA PRO A 55 -8.77 24.93 -5.60
C PRO A 55 -8.04 24.16 -6.71
N ALA A 56 -8.49 24.33 -7.97
CA ALA A 56 -7.95 23.68 -9.16
C ALA A 56 -6.41 23.63 -9.16
N ALA A 57 -5.87 22.41 -9.14
CA ALA A 57 -4.45 22.18 -9.36
C ALA A 57 -4.06 22.73 -10.75
N PRO A 58 -2.84 23.28 -10.92
CA PRO A 58 -2.38 23.75 -12.22
C PRO A 58 -2.51 22.62 -13.25
N SER A 59 -3.07 22.97 -14.41
CA SER A 59 -3.33 22.08 -15.54
C SER A 59 -2.26 20.99 -15.69
N SER A 60 -2.70 19.74 -15.87
CA SER A 60 -1.85 18.59 -16.16
C SER A 60 -1.16 18.76 -17.52
N SER A 61 -0.25 19.71 -17.62
CA SER A 61 0.59 19.90 -18.78
C SER A 61 1.72 18.86 -18.73
N PRO A 62 2.18 18.34 -19.87
CA PRO A 62 3.33 17.44 -19.92
C PRO A 62 4.61 17.99 -19.27
N ALA A 63 4.67 19.30 -19.02
CA ALA A 63 5.78 19.95 -18.35
C ALA A 63 5.72 19.88 -16.80
N ALA A 64 4.57 19.55 -16.21
CA ALA A 64 4.38 19.56 -14.75
C ALA A 64 5.26 18.52 -14.01
N TRP A 65 5.64 17.41 -14.67
CA TRP A 65 6.53 16.39 -14.09
C TRP A 65 8.01 16.73 -14.25
N ARG A 66 8.37 17.73 -15.07
CA ARG A 66 9.77 18.14 -15.27
C ARG A 66 10.30 18.96 -14.10
N VAL A 67 9.42 19.58 -13.31
CA VAL A 67 9.81 20.41 -12.16
C VAL A 67 9.96 19.62 -10.85
N SER A 68 9.58 18.33 -10.82
CA SER A 68 9.79 17.45 -9.66
C SER A 68 11.14 16.73 -9.67
N GLY A 69 12.03 17.04 -10.62
CA GLY A 69 13.41 16.56 -10.63
C GLY A 69 14.23 17.31 -9.58
N TRP A 70 14.46 16.66 -8.45
CA TRP A 70 15.37 17.08 -7.39
C TRP A 70 16.72 17.55 -7.95
N THR A 71 17.06 18.83 -7.78
CA THR A 71 18.43 19.33 -7.95
C THR A 71 19.09 19.36 -6.58
N GLY A 72 19.91 18.35 -6.33
CA GLY A 72 20.75 18.19 -5.15
C GLY A 72 21.58 16.94 -5.31
#